data_AF-A0A2E9T6I7-F1
#
_entry.id   AF-A0A2E9T6I7-F1
#
_cell.length_a   1.000
_cell.length_b   1.000
_cell.length_c   1.000
_cell.angle_alpha   90.00
_cell.angle_beta   90.00
_cell.angle_gamma   90.00
#
_symmetry.space_group_name_H-M   'P 1'
#
loop_
_entity.id
_entity.type
_entity.pdbx_description
1 polymer ?
#
loop_
_entity_poly.entity_id
_entity_poly.type
_entity_poly.pdbx_seq_one_letter_code
_entity_poly.pdbx_strand_id
1 'polypeptide(L)'
;MKSSSGKYFIIASGCTSWSPNPARSATSNNIFGSWKELGNPCVSRDSLTTYYSQSTYILPINGIKDAFIFMADRWKPENPIEGTYVWLPIKIKNDKLIELEWKEKWDLSVFD
;
A
#
# COMPACT_ATOMS: atom_id res chain seq x y z
N MET A 1 5.50 5.73 4.81
CA MET A 1 6.43 4.86 5.57
C MET A 1 7.89 5.27 5.32
N LYS A 2 8.82 4.86 6.18
CA LYS A 2 10.26 5.06 6.02
C LYS A 2 10.97 3.71 6.18
N SER A 3 11.77 3.29 5.19
CA SER A 3 12.55 2.06 5.28
C SER A 3 13.72 2.20 6.26
N SER A 4 14.31 1.08 6.65
CA SER A 4 15.51 1.01 7.48
C SER A 4 16.73 1.69 6.83
N SER A 5 16.79 1.73 5.49
CA SER A 5 17.78 2.49 4.72
C SER A 5 17.52 4.01 4.68
N GLY A 6 16.46 4.48 5.34
CA GLY A 6 16.16 5.90 5.50
C GLY A 6 15.30 6.51 4.38
N LYS A 7 14.87 5.71 3.41
CA LYS A 7 14.07 6.16 2.27
C LYS A 7 12.59 6.23 2.61
N TYR A 8 11.94 7.30 2.18
CA TYR A 8 10.51 7.51 2.36
C TYR A 8 9.73 6.93 1.20
N PHE A 9 8.56 6.36 1.50
CA PHE A 9 7.60 5.89 0.52
C PHE A 9 6.19 6.33 0.91
N ILE A 10 5.38 6.64 -0.10
CA ILE A 10 3.95 6.93 0.03
C ILE A 10 3.18 6.07 -0.98
N ILE A 11 1.98 5.64 -0.59
CA ILE A 11 0.96 5.03 -1.46
C ILE A 11 -0.29 5.88 -1.29
N ALA A 12 -0.94 6.25 -2.39
CA ALA A 12 -2.17 7.05 -2.40
C ALA A 12 -3.11 6.61 -3.53
N SER A 13 -4.39 6.96 -3.43
CA SER A 13 -5.37 6.78 -4.50
C SER A 13 -5.47 8.02 -5.39
N GLY A 14 -6.06 7.85 -6.57
CA GLY A 14 -6.59 8.94 -7.38
C GLY A 14 -7.93 9.47 -6.87
N CYS A 15 -8.42 10.55 -7.46
CA CYS A 15 -9.64 11.25 -7.05
C CYS A 15 -10.88 10.79 -7.84
N THR A 16 -11.41 9.61 -7.54
CA THR A 16 -12.64 9.07 -8.17
C THR A 16 -13.79 8.86 -7.18
N SER A 17 -13.81 9.65 -6.09
CA SER A 17 -14.78 9.52 -5.00
C SER A 17 -14.77 8.09 -4.43
N TRP A 18 -15.93 7.45 -4.27
CA TRP A 18 -16.07 6.09 -3.73
C TRP A 18 -15.53 4.99 -4.66
N SER A 19 -15.48 5.23 -5.97
CA SER A 19 -15.02 4.23 -6.94
C SER A 19 -13.53 3.94 -6.75
N PRO A 20 -13.12 2.66 -6.64
CA PRO A 20 -11.71 2.31 -6.55
C PRO A 20 -10.99 2.61 -7.87
N ASN A 21 -9.68 2.87 -7.79
CA ASN A 21 -8.84 3.25 -8.91
C ASN A 21 -7.42 2.67 -8.75
N PRO A 22 -6.54 2.77 -9.78
CA PRO A 22 -5.17 2.31 -9.65
C PRO A 22 -4.43 3.16 -8.62
N ALA A 23 -3.85 2.50 -7.62
CA ALA A 23 -2.99 3.18 -6.65
C ALA A 23 -1.80 3.86 -7.35
N ARG A 24 -1.25 4.86 -6.67
CA ARG A 24 0.00 5.53 -7.04
C ARG A 24 0.96 5.43 -5.88
N SER A 25 2.25 5.36 -6.20
CA SER A 25 3.30 5.38 -5.20
C SER A 25 4.42 6.33 -5.60
N ALA A 26 5.11 6.84 -4.60
CA ALA A 26 6.28 7.71 -4.79
C ALA A 26 7.30 7.48 -3.68
N THR A 27 8.54 7.87 -3.95
CA THR A 27 9.66 7.76 -3.00
C THR A 27 10.50 9.02 -2.92
N SER A 28 11.12 9.25 -1.76
CA SER A 28 12.11 10.30 -1.58
C SER A 28 13.19 9.91 -0.57
N ASN A 29 14.38 10.50 -0.71
CA ASN A 29 15.44 10.41 0.30
C ASN A 29 15.27 11.46 1.42
N ASN A 30 14.43 12.48 1.22
CA ASN A 30 14.15 13.53 2.19
C ASN A 30 12.65 13.87 2.14
N ILE A 31 11.96 13.79 3.28
CA ILE A 31 10.50 14.03 3.36
C ILE A 31 10.09 15.41 2.83
N PHE A 32 10.95 16.43 2.98
CA PHE A 32 10.72 17.80 2.48
C PHE A 32 11.41 18.07 1.13
N GLY A 33 12.03 17.06 0.53
CA GLY A 33 12.71 17.15 -0.76
C GLY A 33 11.81 16.76 -1.93
N SER A 34 12.44 16.57 -3.09
CA SER A 34 11.75 16.09 -4.28
C SER A 34 11.30 14.63 -4.13
N TRP A 35 10.11 14.33 -4.64
CA TRP A 35 9.55 12.99 -4.70
C TRP A 35 9.59 12.46 -6.12
N LYS A 36 9.94 11.18 -6.28
CA LYS A 36 9.93 10.46 -7.55
C LYS A 36 8.75 9.51 -7.58
N GLU A 37 7.88 9.64 -8.58
CA GLU A 37 6.81 8.67 -8.81
C GLU A 37 7.36 7.30 -9.20
N LEU A 38 6.72 6.26 -8.67
CA LEU A 38 7.03 4.85 -8.92
C LEU A 38 5.91 4.13 -9.69
N GLY A 39 4.75 4.76 -9.86
CA GLY A 39 3.58 4.17 -10.52
C GLY A 39 2.70 3.33 -9.59
N ASN A 40 1.91 2.42 -10.16
CA ASN A 40 1.01 1.55 -9.41
C ASN A 40 1.79 0.42 -8.72
N PRO A 41 1.77 0.33 -7.38
CA PRO A 41 2.47 -0.74 -6.67
C PRO A 41 1.74 -2.10 -6.73
N CYS A 42 0.48 -2.15 -7.17
CA CYS A 42 -0.28 -3.41 -7.25
C CYS A 42 0.12 -4.22 -8.49
N VAL A 43 0.59 -5.46 -8.31
CA VAL A 43 1.22 -6.24 -9.40
C VAL A 43 0.43 -7.49 -9.84
N SER A 44 -0.75 -7.73 -9.29
CA SER A 44 -1.55 -8.94 -9.53
C SER A 44 -2.98 -8.63 -10.03
N ARG A 45 -3.90 -9.61 -9.98
CA ARG A 45 -5.32 -9.45 -10.36
C ARG A 45 -5.94 -8.20 -9.75
N ASP A 46 -6.84 -7.51 -10.45
CA ASP A 46 -7.56 -6.34 -9.94
C ASP A 46 -6.66 -5.17 -9.48
N SER A 47 -5.42 -5.10 -9.95
CA SER A 47 -4.46 -4.04 -9.64
C SER A 47 -4.93 -2.65 -10.05
N LEU A 48 -5.76 -2.55 -11.10
CA LEU A 48 -6.32 -1.28 -11.58
C LEU A 48 -7.45 -0.74 -10.69
N THR A 49 -7.88 -1.48 -9.68
CA THR A 49 -8.82 -1.02 -8.65
C THR A 49 -8.22 -1.13 -7.25
N THR A 50 -6.90 -1.33 -7.15
CA THR A 50 -6.23 -1.56 -5.86
C THR A 50 -6.96 -2.67 -5.08
N TYR A 51 -7.30 -3.77 -5.76
CA TYR A 51 -8.06 -4.89 -5.18
C TYR A 51 -9.44 -4.49 -4.64
N TYR A 52 -10.12 -3.59 -5.35
CA TYR A 52 -11.39 -2.97 -4.95
C TYR A 52 -11.29 -2.28 -3.59
N SER A 53 -10.24 -1.49 -3.38
CA SER A 53 -10.02 -0.77 -2.13
C SER A 53 -9.34 0.58 -2.36
N GLN A 54 -9.29 1.43 -1.33
CA GLN A 54 -8.54 2.68 -1.34
C GLN A 54 -7.62 2.76 -0.11
N SER A 55 -6.38 3.21 -0.32
CA SER A 55 -5.35 3.28 0.73
C SER A 55 -5.78 4.13 1.92
N THR A 56 -5.53 3.65 3.14
CA THR A 56 -5.84 4.40 4.37
C THR A 56 -4.59 4.59 5.25
N TYR A 57 -3.80 3.54 5.46
CA TYR A 57 -2.62 3.59 6.33
C TYR A 57 -1.56 2.55 5.94
N ILE A 58 -0.34 2.74 6.42
CA ILE A 58 0.72 1.73 6.36
C ILE A 58 1.22 1.48 7.78
N LEU A 59 1.01 0.28 8.29
CA LEU A 59 1.41 -0.14 9.63
C LEU A 59 2.81 -0.77 9.59
N PRO A 60 3.83 -0.18 10.25
CA PRO A 60 5.10 -0.84 10.47
C PRO A 60 4.98 -1.96 11.51
N ILE A 61 5.63 -3.09 11.27
CA ILE A 61 5.68 -4.20 12.23
C ILE A 61 6.91 -4.04 13.11
N ASN A 62 6.68 -3.77 14.39
CA ASN A 62 7.75 -3.60 15.36
C ASN A 62 8.55 -4.90 15.52
N GLY A 63 9.87 -4.77 15.56
CA GLY A 63 10.79 -5.90 15.75
C GLY A 63 11.19 -6.63 14.47
N ILE A 64 10.56 -6.36 13.32
CA ILE A 64 10.92 -6.96 12.04
C ILE A 64 11.39 -5.86 11.07
N LYS A 65 12.59 -6.01 10.54
CA LYS A 65 13.20 -5.01 9.65
C LYS A 65 12.42 -4.93 8.34
N ASP A 66 12.04 -3.70 7.95
CA ASP A 66 11.36 -3.42 6.68
C ASP A 66 10.05 -4.19 6.44
N ALA A 67 9.38 -4.62 7.52
CA ALA A 67 8.07 -5.25 7.48
C ALA A 67 6.96 -4.20 7.64
N PHE A 68 6.11 -4.09 6.63
CA PHE A 68 5.00 -3.13 6.59
C PHE A 68 3.73 -3.78 6.06
N ILE A 69 2.59 -3.39 6.65
CA ILE A 69 1.26 -3.81 6.19
C ILE A 69 0.59 -2.61 5.54
N PHE A 70 0.24 -2.74 4.27
CA PHE A 70 -0.67 -1.83 3.59
C PHE A 70 -2.09 -2.09 4.09
N MET A 71 -2.76 -1.02 4.52
CA MET A 71 -4.15 -1.06 4.96
C MET A 71 -4.98 -0.20 4.01
N ALA A 72 -6.13 -0.73 3.61
CA ALA A 72 -7.08 -0.07 2.74
C ALA A 72 -8.53 -0.42 3.09
N ASP A 73 -9.43 0.46 2.70
CA ASP A 73 -10.86 0.33 2.90
C ASP A 73 -11.55 -0.07 1.59
N ARG A 74 -12.43 -1.08 1.67
CA ARG A 74 -13.36 -1.44 0.61
C ARG A 74 -14.71 -0.81 0.92
N TRP A 75 -14.96 0.32 0.29
CA TRP A 75 -16.14 1.14 0.54
C TRP A 75 -17.44 0.52 0.01
N LYS A 76 -18.52 0.75 0.76
CA LYS A 76 -19.91 0.55 0.33
C LYS A 76 -20.67 1.87 0.51
N PRO A 77 -20.77 2.72 -0.52
CA PRO A 77 -21.31 4.07 -0.38
C PRO A 77 -22.77 4.12 0.06
N GLU A 78 -23.56 3.09 -0.26
CA GLU A 78 -24.97 2.98 0.13
C GLU A 78 -25.13 2.72 1.64
N ASN A 79 -24.19 2.01 2.24
CA ASN A 79 -24.15 1.75 3.68
C ASN A 79 -22.69 1.59 4.15
N PRO A 80 -21.98 2.69 4.49
CA PRO A 80 -20.55 2.67 4.79
C PRO A 80 -20.15 1.80 5.98
N ILE A 81 -21.07 1.52 6.91
CA ILE A 81 -20.84 0.65 8.07
C ILE A 81 -20.53 -0.79 7.63
N GLU A 82 -21.04 -1.22 6.48
CA GLU A 82 -20.75 -2.54 5.92
C GLU A 82 -19.44 -2.61 5.12
N GLY A 83 -18.69 -1.51 5.04
CA GLY A 83 -17.36 -1.50 4.43
C GLY A 83 -16.43 -2.52 5.09
N THR A 84 -15.54 -3.10 4.31
CA THR A 84 -14.57 -4.11 4.79
C THR A 84 -13.15 -3.64 4.59
N TYR A 85 -12.18 -4.40 5.08
CA TYR A 85 -10.77 -4.03 5.04
C TYR A 85 -9.96 -4.93 4.09
N VAL A 86 -8.96 -4.34 3.44
CA VAL A 86 -7.95 -5.05 2.64
C VAL A 86 -6.59 -4.77 3.24
N TRP A 87 -6.00 -5.77 3.87
CA TRP A 87 -4.66 -5.68 4.46
C TRP A 87 -3.72 -6.63 3.73
N LEU A 88 -2.58 -6.11 3.28
CA LEU A 88 -1.60 -6.87 2.50
C LEU A 88 -0.17 -6.53 2.95
N PRO A 89 0.75 -7.50 2.95
CA PRO A 89 2.15 -7.23 3.22
C PRO A 89 2.76 -6.44 2.06
N ILE A 90 3.53 -5.39 2.37
CA ILE A 90 4.30 -4.64 1.37
C ILE A 90 5.63 -5.35 1.16
N LYS A 91 5.98 -5.61 -0.10
CA LYS A 91 7.30 -6.10 -0.49
C LYS A 91 8.17 -4.96 -0.99
N ILE A 92 9.32 -4.73 -0.36
CA ILE A 92 10.32 -3.76 -0.83
C ILE A 92 11.34 -4.48 -1.71
N LYS A 93 11.51 -4.03 -2.95
CA LYS A 93 12.52 -4.56 -3.89
C LYS A 93 13.68 -3.58 -4.05
N ASN A 94 14.89 -4.06 -3.77
CA ASN A 94 16.16 -3.35 -3.97
C ASN A 94 16.15 -1.92 -3.39
N ASP A 95 15.44 -1.69 -2.29
CA ASP A 95 15.22 -0.37 -1.67
C ASP A 95 14.71 0.72 -2.63
N LYS A 96 14.04 0.35 -3.71
CA LYS A 96 13.65 1.28 -4.79
C LYS A 96 12.19 1.17 -5.17
N LEU A 97 11.62 -0.03 -5.08
CA LEU A 97 10.25 -0.30 -5.49
C LEU A 97 9.49 -0.93 -4.33
N ILE A 98 8.19 -0.69 -4.31
CA ILE A 98 7.26 -1.33 -3.38
C ILE A 98 6.21 -2.05 -4.21
N GLU A 99 5.88 -3.27 -3.80
CA GLU A 99 4.89 -4.09 -4.47
C GLU A 99 3.84 -4.55 -3.46
N LEU A 100 2.60 -4.53 -3.94
CA LEU A 100 1.45 -5.16 -3.32
C LEU A 100 1.04 -6.30 -4.22
N GLU A 101 0.96 -7.49 -3.67
CA GLU A 101 0.45 -8.68 -4.33
C GLU A 101 -0.78 -9.16 -3.56
N TRP A 102 -1.84 -9.51 -4.28
CA TRP A 102 -3.04 -10.04 -3.64
C TRP A 102 -2.75 -11.37 -2.93
N LYS A 103 -3.22 -11.49 -1.69
CA LYS A 103 -3.20 -12.73 -0.91
C LYS A 103 -4.59 -12.99 -0.34
N GLU A 104 -5.18 -14.14 -0.66
CA GLU A 104 -6.47 -14.55 -0.10
C GLU A 104 -6.42 -14.69 1.42
N LYS A 105 -5.31 -15.24 1.91
CA LYS A 105 -4.97 -15.42 3.32
C LYS A 105 -3.47 -15.29 3.48
N TRP A 106 -3.04 -14.72 4.60
CA TRP A 106 -1.63 -14.58 4.96
C TRP A 106 -1.52 -14.31 6.47
N ASP A 107 -0.32 -14.50 7.01
CA ASP A 107 0.05 -14.17 8.38
C ASP A 107 1.45 -13.55 8.40
N LEU A 108 1.99 -13.24 9.59
CA LEU A 108 3.27 -12.54 9.72
C LEU A 108 4.49 -13.33 9.24
N SER A 109 4.39 -14.65 9.02
CA SER A 109 5.50 -15.46 8.50
C SER A 109 5.94 -15.05 7.09
N VAL A 110 5.13 -14.24 6.39
CA VAL A 110 5.52 -13.64 5.09
C VAL A 110 6.71 -12.68 5.19
N PHE A 111 7.10 -12.27 6.40
CA PHE A 111 8.22 -11.37 6.66
C PHE A 111 9.46 -12.07 7.22
N ASP A 112 9.43 -13.41 7.36
CA ASP A 112 10.58 -14.22 7.78
C ASP A 112 11.66 -14.31 6.69
#